data_AF-A0A8I2YKJ7-F1
#
_entry.id   AF-A0A8I2YKJ7-F1
#
_cell.length_a   1.000
_cell.length_b   1.000
_cell.length_c   1.000
_cell.angle_alpha   90.00
_cell.angle_beta   90.00
_cell.angle_gamma   90.00
#
_symmetry.space_group_name_H-M   'P 1'
#
loop_
_entity.id
_entity.type
_entity.pdbx_description
1 polymer ?
#
loop_
_entity_poly.entity_id
_entity_poly.type
_entity_poly.pdbx_seq_one_letter_code
_entity_poly.pdbx_strand_id
1 'polypeptide(L)'
;MSMKLNLDYTVYKGHPSGRIVKSKGHRDVLAPDEVLLKITHAGLCGTDEHYKSADMVLGHEGVGIIEKVGAEVNTFKVGDRAGWGYLHNCCMHCDQCLSGNEILCPQRAMYGDADLDQGAFASHAVWKADFLFHIPESISSAAAAPLMCAGSTVFNPLHTYVRSADRVGVVGVGGLGHLAIQFASKMGCEVVVFSGSEGKKEEAMKLGATEFYATRGASKLQIGRHVNHLLITTSSLPDWNLLLPVLEPGGVIYPITVSEKDLDFPAMPILGGSLRIQGGLPCSRGLHAKMLRFAALHGIQPVIEEFPMSVEGIEEALARLEQGKIRAGLGLVLFVPPCRRSEQQQRAPEHSISSPRSVVQSPHAESAHREKRPTLPPNPSFIDNAPGWNEDLATTSEAFVKADRESTTLDQMAQKTVDYMQSHHDPENAQTHATYAREEIGGPLGTAGVGEFEGVVGKDDLGPSDDVQVESDGRVVTRRVARQETTVREGQANV
;
A
#
# COMPACT_ATOMS: atom_id res chain seq x y z
N MET A 1 5.03 -23.18 -23.25
CA MET A 1 4.50 -23.07 -24.63
C MET A 1 3.19 -22.32 -24.59
N SER A 2 2.99 -21.34 -25.48
CA SER A 2 1.79 -20.50 -25.49
C SER A 2 0.54 -21.29 -25.90
N MET A 3 -0.60 -20.97 -25.28
CA MET A 3 -1.88 -21.66 -25.50
C MET A 3 -2.70 -20.91 -26.55
N LYS A 4 -3.30 -21.63 -27.51
CA LYS A 4 -4.27 -21.01 -28.43
C LYS A 4 -5.53 -20.59 -27.67
N LEU A 5 -5.92 -19.32 -27.83
CA LEU A 5 -7.07 -18.74 -27.18
C LEU A 5 -8.19 -18.44 -28.17
N ASN A 6 -7.88 -17.70 -29.25
CA ASN A 6 -8.83 -17.24 -30.29
C ASN A 6 -10.13 -16.70 -29.68
N LEU A 7 -10.00 -15.71 -28.80
CA LEU A 7 -11.10 -15.14 -28.03
C LEU A 7 -11.44 -13.73 -28.51
N ASP A 8 -12.70 -13.55 -28.84
CA ASP A 8 -13.33 -12.25 -29.04
C ASP A 8 -14.03 -11.81 -27.76
N TYR A 9 -13.87 -10.56 -27.36
CA TYR A 9 -14.48 -10.02 -26.16
C TYR A 9 -14.87 -8.55 -26.31
N THR A 10 -15.82 -8.10 -25.49
CA THR A 10 -16.25 -6.69 -25.49
C THR A 10 -15.24 -5.83 -24.74
N VAL A 11 -14.92 -4.66 -25.28
CA VAL A 11 -14.14 -3.59 -24.64
C VAL A 11 -14.85 -2.25 -24.78
N TYR A 12 -14.61 -1.33 -23.84
CA TYR A 12 -15.07 0.05 -23.89
C TYR A 12 -13.85 0.97 -23.93
N LYS A 13 -13.77 1.77 -24.99
CA LYS A 13 -12.62 2.62 -25.29
C LYS A 13 -12.94 4.09 -25.12
N GLY A 14 -11.91 4.87 -24.81
CA GLY A 14 -11.91 6.29 -25.12
C GLY A 14 -11.90 6.52 -26.63
N HIS A 15 -12.30 7.72 -27.06
CA HIS A 15 -12.35 8.08 -28.47
C HIS A 15 -11.98 9.56 -28.64
N PRO A 16 -11.29 9.97 -29.72
CA PRO A 16 -10.88 11.37 -29.93
C PRO A 16 -11.99 12.42 -29.85
N SER A 17 -13.26 12.02 -29.99
CA SER A 17 -14.42 12.90 -29.78
C SER A 17 -14.78 13.12 -28.30
N GLY A 18 -14.03 12.56 -27.35
CA GLY A 18 -14.34 12.56 -25.93
C GLY A 18 -15.56 11.72 -25.53
N ARG A 19 -15.90 10.67 -26.30
CA ARG A 19 -17.04 9.77 -26.02
C ARG A 19 -16.56 8.35 -25.75
N ILE A 20 -17.39 7.57 -25.06
CA ILE A 20 -17.10 6.16 -24.82
C ILE A 20 -17.62 5.31 -25.97
N VAL A 21 -16.78 4.44 -26.51
CA VAL A 21 -17.13 3.58 -27.64
C VAL A 21 -17.03 2.12 -27.23
N LYS A 22 -18.12 1.37 -27.42
CA LYS A 22 -18.10 -0.09 -27.34
C LYS A 22 -17.42 -0.66 -28.59
N SER A 23 -16.41 -1.49 -28.40
CA SER A 23 -15.68 -2.15 -29.47
C SER A 23 -15.43 -3.63 -29.13
N LYS A 24 -14.72 -4.31 -30.03
CA LYS A 24 -14.36 -5.72 -29.94
C LYS A 24 -12.84 -5.85 -29.75
N GLY A 25 -12.43 -6.45 -28.64
CA GLY A 25 -11.06 -6.93 -28.43
C GLY A 25 -10.90 -8.35 -28.98
N HIS A 26 -9.68 -8.70 -29.36
CA HIS A 26 -9.34 -10.03 -29.87
C HIS A 26 -7.99 -10.49 -29.34
N ARG A 27 -7.90 -11.76 -28.91
CA ARG A 27 -6.65 -12.40 -28.51
C ARG A 27 -6.53 -13.81 -29.08
N ASP A 28 -5.52 -14.01 -29.93
CA ASP A 28 -5.23 -15.30 -30.57
C ASP A 28 -4.59 -16.31 -29.63
N VAL A 29 -3.72 -15.84 -28.75
CA VAL A 29 -2.80 -16.65 -27.94
C VAL A 29 -2.74 -16.11 -26.52
N LEU A 30 -2.61 -17.03 -25.56
CA LEU A 30 -2.27 -16.74 -24.17
C LEU A 30 -0.80 -17.13 -23.95
N ALA A 31 0.05 -16.19 -23.56
CA ALA A 31 1.47 -16.45 -23.32
C ALA A 31 1.69 -17.35 -22.07
N PRO A 32 2.88 -17.97 -21.93
CA PRO A 32 3.14 -18.87 -20.81
C PRO A 32 3.04 -18.23 -19.42
N ASP A 33 3.37 -16.94 -19.29
CA ASP A 33 3.36 -16.14 -18.06
C ASP A 33 2.06 -15.34 -17.86
N GLU A 34 1.08 -15.50 -18.74
CA GLU A 34 -0.19 -14.76 -18.73
C GLU A 34 -1.35 -15.60 -18.20
N VAL A 35 -2.42 -14.91 -17.78
CA VAL A 35 -3.72 -15.50 -17.49
C VAL A 35 -4.82 -14.78 -18.27
N LEU A 36 -5.89 -15.51 -18.55
CA LEU A 36 -7.15 -14.94 -19.01
C LEU A 36 -8.08 -14.74 -17.81
N LEU A 37 -8.54 -13.50 -17.62
CA LEU A 37 -9.53 -13.16 -16.61
C LEU A 37 -10.87 -12.86 -17.27
N LYS A 38 -11.94 -13.36 -16.67
CA LYS A 38 -13.28 -12.82 -16.85
C LYS A 38 -13.50 -11.69 -15.86
N ILE A 39 -13.68 -10.48 -16.37
CA ILE A 39 -13.84 -9.28 -15.55
C ILE A 39 -15.21 -9.32 -14.88
N THR A 40 -15.22 -8.97 -13.59
CA THR A 40 -16.46 -8.87 -12.80
C THR A 40 -16.74 -7.44 -12.39
N HIS A 41 -15.70 -6.71 -11.97
CA HIS A 41 -15.80 -5.35 -11.50
C HIS A 41 -14.60 -4.54 -12.02
N ALA A 42 -14.82 -3.27 -12.24
CA ALA A 42 -13.78 -2.30 -12.56
C ALA A 42 -14.07 -1.02 -11.80
N GLY A 43 -13.09 -0.48 -11.09
CA GLY A 43 -13.20 0.84 -10.51
C GLY A 43 -13.03 1.92 -11.58
N LEU A 44 -13.66 3.07 -11.37
CA LEU A 44 -13.54 4.25 -12.22
C LEU A 44 -12.86 5.36 -11.44
N CYS A 45 -11.73 5.79 -11.97
CA CYS A 45 -10.83 6.76 -11.36
C CYS A 45 -10.71 8.02 -12.24
N GLY A 46 -10.30 9.15 -11.65
CA GLY A 46 -10.05 10.39 -12.38
C GLY A 46 -9.04 10.25 -13.51
N THR A 47 -8.10 9.30 -13.41
CA THR A 47 -7.17 9.00 -14.50
C THR A 47 -7.90 8.49 -15.76
N ASP A 48 -9.03 7.79 -15.63
CA ASP A 48 -9.81 7.35 -16.80
C ASP A 48 -10.44 8.54 -17.54
N GLU A 49 -10.76 9.63 -16.84
CA GLU A 49 -11.24 10.87 -17.46
C GLU A 49 -10.15 11.52 -18.32
N HIS A 50 -8.89 11.52 -17.87
CA HIS A 50 -7.76 12.04 -18.63
C HIS A 50 -7.53 11.28 -19.95
N TYR A 51 -7.82 9.98 -19.97
CA TYR A 51 -7.69 9.13 -21.17
C TYR A 51 -8.99 8.97 -21.98
N LYS A 52 -10.08 9.66 -21.61
CA LYS A 52 -11.39 9.60 -22.33
C LYS A 52 -11.29 9.94 -23.81
N SER A 53 -10.31 10.75 -24.20
CA SER A 53 -10.05 11.15 -25.59
C SER A 53 -8.97 10.31 -26.30
N ALA A 54 -8.34 9.36 -25.61
CA ALA A 54 -7.33 8.47 -26.18
C ALA A 54 -7.98 7.21 -26.78
N ASP A 55 -7.48 6.73 -27.91
CA ASP A 55 -8.00 5.51 -28.56
C ASP A 55 -7.50 4.22 -27.88
N MET A 56 -7.87 4.05 -26.61
CA MET A 56 -7.46 2.92 -25.77
C MET A 56 -8.63 2.37 -24.96
N VAL A 57 -8.54 1.11 -24.53
CA VAL A 57 -9.47 0.52 -23.57
C VAL A 57 -9.27 1.18 -22.21
N LEU A 58 -10.35 1.59 -21.56
CA LEU A 58 -10.29 2.32 -20.29
C LEU A 58 -10.35 1.39 -19.07
N GLY A 59 -10.06 1.95 -17.89
CA GLY A 59 -10.13 1.31 -16.60
C GLY A 59 -8.83 0.62 -16.20
N HIS A 60 -8.32 0.94 -15.02
CA HIS A 60 -7.07 0.39 -14.46
C HIS A 60 -7.23 -0.10 -13.01
N GLU A 61 -8.47 -0.35 -12.60
CA GLU A 61 -8.85 -0.82 -11.27
C GLU A 61 -9.63 -2.14 -11.40
N GLY A 62 -9.01 -3.16 -11.99
CA GLY A 62 -9.72 -4.35 -12.44
C GLY A 62 -9.82 -5.46 -11.40
N VAL A 63 -10.95 -6.18 -11.39
CA VAL A 63 -11.17 -7.40 -10.61
C VAL A 63 -11.88 -8.46 -11.45
N GLY A 64 -11.31 -9.67 -11.49
CA GLY A 64 -11.83 -10.77 -12.29
C GLY A 64 -11.63 -12.14 -11.66
N ILE A 65 -12.22 -13.14 -12.32
CA ILE A 65 -12.03 -14.56 -12.02
C ILE A 65 -11.17 -15.16 -13.14
N ILE A 66 -10.15 -15.91 -12.76
CA ILE A 66 -9.24 -16.54 -13.72
C ILE A 66 -9.95 -17.70 -14.43
N GLU A 67 -10.01 -17.65 -15.76
CA GLU A 67 -10.61 -18.71 -16.59
C GLU A 67 -9.56 -19.64 -17.19
N LYS A 68 -8.37 -19.12 -17.50
CA LYS A 68 -7.24 -19.90 -18.04
C LYS A 68 -5.92 -19.35 -17.50
N VAL A 69 -4.95 -20.24 -17.35
CA VAL A 69 -3.57 -19.91 -16.94
C VAL A 69 -2.59 -20.41 -17.99
N GLY A 70 -1.55 -19.62 -18.24
CA GLY A 70 -0.40 -20.02 -19.04
C GLY A 70 0.42 -21.11 -18.36
N ALA A 71 1.26 -21.80 -19.15
CA ALA A 71 1.99 -22.98 -18.68
C ALA A 71 3.07 -22.69 -17.62
N GLU A 72 3.51 -21.44 -17.47
CA GLU A 72 4.54 -21.02 -16.51
C GLU A 72 3.95 -20.31 -15.29
N VAL A 73 2.63 -20.08 -15.29
CA VAL A 73 1.92 -19.48 -14.15
C VAL A 73 1.79 -20.51 -13.03
N ASN A 74 2.41 -20.20 -11.89
CA ASN A 74 2.35 -21.00 -10.66
C ASN A 74 1.76 -20.24 -9.46
N THR A 75 1.53 -18.93 -9.61
CA THR A 75 1.01 -18.06 -8.55
C THR A 75 -0.52 -18.03 -8.49
N PHE A 76 -1.21 -18.51 -9.53
CA PHE A 76 -2.66 -18.51 -9.66
C PHE A 76 -3.17 -19.80 -10.30
N LYS A 77 -4.43 -20.16 -10.01
CA LYS A 77 -5.17 -21.24 -10.68
C LYS A 77 -6.53 -20.76 -11.20
N VAL A 78 -7.11 -21.55 -12.11
CA VAL A 78 -8.48 -21.33 -12.62
C VAL A 78 -9.46 -21.29 -11.46
N GLY A 79 -10.36 -20.29 -11.48
CA GLY A 79 -11.33 -20.02 -10.42
C GLY A 79 -10.84 -19.06 -9.33
N ASP A 80 -9.54 -18.77 -9.26
CA ASP A 80 -9.03 -17.75 -8.34
C ASP A 80 -9.56 -16.36 -8.71
N ARG A 81 -9.78 -15.53 -7.68
CA ARG A 81 -10.15 -14.13 -7.82
C ARG A 81 -8.90 -13.27 -7.74
N ALA A 82 -8.66 -12.47 -8.78
CA ALA A 82 -7.49 -11.62 -8.89
C ALA A 82 -7.87 -10.18 -9.25
N GLY A 83 -7.08 -9.22 -8.76
CA GLY A 83 -7.15 -7.82 -9.13
C GLY A 83 -5.86 -7.32 -9.77
N TRP A 84 -5.93 -6.21 -10.50
CA TRP A 84 -4.75 -5.55 -11.07
C TRP A 84 -4.93 -4.04 -11.09
N GLY A 85 -3.80 -3.34 -11.08
CA GLY A 85 -3.72 -1.90 -10.98
C GLY A 85 -2.96 -1.24 -12.14
N TYR A 86 -2.37 -0.09 -11.83
CA TYR A 86 -1.73 0.82 -12.78
C TYR A 86 -0.47 0.28 -13.50
N LEU A 87 0.30 -0.61 -12.86
CA LEU A 87 1.52 -1.19 -13.41
C LEU A 87 1.23 -2.54 -14.09
N HIS A 88 1.60 -2.67 -15.36
CA HIS A 88 1.32 -3.85 -16.19
C HIS A 88 2.54 -4.77 -16.33
N ASN A 89 3.74 -4.18 -16.43
CA ASN A 89 4.99 -4.92 -16.63
C ASN A 89 6.21 -4.07 -16.20
N CYS A 90 7.37 -4.72 -16.03
CA CYS A 90 8.67 -4.05 -15.83
C CYS A 90 9.81 -4.97 -16.31
N CYS A 91 11.07 -4.52 -16.26
CA CYS A 91 12.21 -5.34 -16.71
C CYS A 91 12.62 -6.44 -15.74
N MET A 92 12.18 -6.40 -14.48
CA MET A 92 12.47 -7.38 -13.43
C MET A 92 13.96 -7.52 -13.02
N HIS A 93 14.88 -6.71 -13.56
CA HIS A 93 16.32 -6.88 -13.29
C HIS A 93 17.10 -5.59 -13.00
N CYS A 94 16.51 -4.40 -13.15
CA CYS A 94 17.18 -3.16 -12.77
C CYS A 94 17.13 -2.94 -11.25
N ASP A 95 17.95 -2.03 -10.73
CA ASP A 95 18.02 -1.72 -9.28
C ASP A 95 16.64 -1.37 -8.69
N GLN A 96 15.80 -0.66 -9.46
CA GLN A 96 14.44 -0.36 -9.04
C GLN A 96 13.59 -1.63 -8.89
N CYS A 97 13.69 -2.56 -9.84
CA CYS A 97 12.94 -3.82 -9.74
C CYS A 97 13.46 -4.71 -8.62
N LEU A 98 14.79 -4.86 -8.50
CA LEU A 98 15.42 -5.73 -7.50
C LEU A 98 15.24 -5.20 -6.06
N SER A 99 15.04 -3.90 -5.90
CA SER A 99 14.71 -3.27 -4.61
C SER A 99 13.22 -3.23 -4.28
N GLY A 100 12.34 -3.79 -5.12
CA GLY A 100 10.90 -3.75 -4.93
C GLY A 100 10.24 -2.40 -5.23
N ASN A 101 10.91 -1.56 -6.01
CA ASN A 101 10.46 -0.26 -6.53
C ASN A 101 10.18 -0.33 -8.04
N GLU A 102 9.72 -1.47 -8.56
CA GLU A 102 9.51 -1.69 -9.99
C GLU A 102 8.51 -0.73 -10.64
N ILE A 103 7.65 -0.07 -9.85
CA ILE A 103 6.84 1.04 -10.32
C ILE A 103 7.70 2.19 -10.88
N LEU A 104 8.96 2.31 -10.46
CA LEU A 104 9.96 3.28 -10.94
C LEU A 104 10.90 2.70 -12.01
N CYS A 105 10.64 1.49 -12.51
CA CYS A 105 11.46 0.88 -13.55
C CYS A 105 11.48 1.75 -14.83
N PRO A 106 12.65 2.05 -15.42
CA PRO A 106 12.72 2.80 -16.68
C PRO A 106 12.05 2.10 -17.88
N GLN A 107 11.87 0.77 -17.80
CA GLN A 107 11.22 -0.06 -18.82
C GLN A 107 9.85 -0.56 -18.33
N ARG A 108 9.20 0.16 -17.42
CA ARG A 108 7.84 -0.15 -16.96
C ARG A 108 6.83 0.02 -18.09
N ALA A 109 5.82 -0.83 -18.08
CA ALA A 109 4.58 -0.66 -18.84
C ALA A 109 3.48 -0.27 -17.86
N MET A 110 2.74 0.80 -18.14
CA MET A 110 1.70 1.33 -17.26
C MET A 110 0.45 1.69 -18.05
N TYR A 111 -0.66 1.81 -17.32
CA TYR A 111 -1.91 2.29 -17.87
C TYR A 111 -1.76 3.68 -18.49
N GLY A 112 -2.21 3.81 -19.74
CA GLY A 112 -2.08 5.03 -20.54
C GLY A 112 -0.91 5.02 -21.52
N ASP A 113 0.11 4.19 -21.28
CA ASP A 113 1.35 4.17 -22.08
C ASP A 113 1.55 2.85 -22.85
N ALA A 114 1.04 1.74 -22.32
CA ALA A 114 1.22 0.40 -22.86
C ALA A 114 -0.08 -0.42 -22.82
N ASP A 115 -0.11 -1.52 -23.57
CA ASP A 115 -1.25 -2.45 -23.65
C ASP A 115 -2.59 -1.74 -23.92
N LEU A 116 -2.60 -0.78 -24.84
CA LEU A 116 -3.75 0.10 -25.10
C LEU A 116 -5.03 -0.63 -25.55
N ASP A 117 -4.93 -1.91 -25.92
CA ASP A 117 -6.04 -2.80 -26.24
C ASP A 117 -6.56 -3.59 -25.02
N GLN A 118 -5.95 -3.42 -23.84
CA GLN A 118 -6.33 -4.02 -22.57
C GLN A 118 -6.76 -2.94 -21.56
N GLY A 119 -7.72 -3.30 -20.70
CA GLY A 119 -8.20 -2.44 -19.63
C GLY A 119 -9.33 -3.12 -18.86
N ALA A 120 -9.73 -2.52 -17.75
CA ALA A 120 -10.76 -3.07 -16.88
C ALA A 120 -12.19 -2.83 -17.38
N PHE A 121 -12.41 -1.85 -18.28
CA PHE A 121 -13.70 -1.61 -18.91
C PHE A 121 -13.86 -2.56 -20.09
N ALA A 122 -13.93 -3.86 -19.78
CA ALA A 122 -14.04 -4.93 -20.74
C ALA A 122 -14.75 -6.13 -20.11
N SER A 123 -15.13 -7.10 -20.94
CA SER A 123 -15.64 -8.39 -20.45
C SER A 123 -14.54 -9.37 -20.04
N HIS A 124 -13.35 -9.24 -20.63
CA HIS A 124 -12.18 -10.08 -20.35
C HIS A 124 -10.91 -9.24 -20.43
N ALA A 125 -9.85 -9.72 -19.77
CA ALA A 125 -8.50 -9.19 -19.88
C ALA A 125 -7.49 -10.35 -19.97
N VAL A 126 -6.41 -10.12 -20.71
CA VAL A 126 -5.21 -10.98 -20.68
C VAL A 126 -4.11 -10.21 -19.97
N TRP A 127 -3.54 -10.81 -18.92
CA TRP A 127 -2.60 -10.12 -18.04
C TRP A 127 -1.46 -11.02 -17.61
N LYS A 128 -0.27 -10.45 -17.38
CA LYS A 128 0.85 -11.16 -16.76
C LYS A 128 0.53 -11.51 -15.32
N ALA A 129 0.68 -12.78 -14.96
CA ALA A 129 0.32 -13.28 -13.63
C ALA A 129 1.07 -12.54 -12.49
N ASP A 130 2.29 -12.12 -12.77
CA ASP A 130 3.16 -11.41 -11.83
C ASP A 130 2.66 -10.01 -11.42
N PHE A 131 1.77 -9.42 -12.22
CA PHE A 131 1.18 -8.10 -11.99
C PHE A 131 -0.28 -8.18 -11.53
N LEU A 132 -0.70 -9.39 -11.13
CA LEU A 132 -1.99 -9.64 -10.49
C LEU A 132 -1.82 -9.79 -8.97
N PHE A 133 -2.89 -9.45 -8.26
CA PHE A 133 -2.97 -9.52 -6.81
C PHE A 133 -4.07 -10.49 -6.38
N HIS A 134 -3.74 -11.39 -5.45
CA HIS A 134 -4.74 -12.17 -4.73
C HIS A 134 -5.61 -11.24 -3.88
N ILE A 135 -6.93 -11.34 -4.05
CA ILE A 135 -7.89 -10.53 -3.29
C ILE A 135 -8.34 -11.32 -2.06
N PRO A 136 -8.05 -10.87 -0.83
CA PRO A 136 -8.50 -11.52 0.40
C PRO A 136 -10.01 -11.81 0.40
N GLU A 137 -10.43 -12.95 0.94
CA GLU A 137 -11.84 -13.37 0.93
C GLU A 137 -12.77 -12.36 1.60
N SER A 138 -12.30 -11.68 2.65
CA SER A 138 -13.04 -10.67 3.40
C SER A 138 -13.27 -9.35 2.64
N ILE A 139 -12.61 -9.15 1.50
CA ILE A 139 -12.82 -7.98 0.64
C ILE A 139 -13.69 -8.41 -0.54
N SER A 140 -14.83 -7.74 -0.73
CA SER A 140 -15.71 -7.97 -1.88
C SER A 140 -15.03 -7.52 -3.17
N SER A 141 -15.41 -8.09 -4.32
CA SER A 141 -14.84 -7.66 -5.61
C SER A 141 -15.09 -6.18 -5.90
N ALA A 142 -16.27 -5.66 -5.52
CA ALA A 142 -16.60 -4.26 -5.69
C ALA A 142 -15.71 -3.34 -4.83
N ALA A 143 -15.41 -3.74 -3.59
CA ALA A 143 -14.49 -3.01 -2.72
C ALA A 143 -13.02 -3.16 -3.12
N ALA A 144 -12.63 -4.31 -3.68
CA ALA A 144 -11.25 -4.54 -4.09
C ALA A 144 -10.83 -3.67 -5.29
N ALA A 145 -11.76 -3.38 -6.21
CA ALA A 145 -11.46 -2.60 -7.41
C ALA A 145 -10.84 -1.22 -7.08
N PRO A 146 -11.46 -0.32 -6.28
CA PRO A 146 -10.82 0.96 -5.91
C PRO A 146 -9.52 0.83 -5.12
N LEU A 147 -9.29 -0.29 -4.44
CA LEU A 147 -8.02 -0.52 -3.75
C LEU A 147 -6.86 -0.72 -4.73
N MET A 148 -7.13 -1.18 -5.96
CA MET A 148 -6.11 -1.43 -6.98
C MET A 148 -5.38 -0.16 -7.45
N CYS A 149 -6.02 1.01 -7.34
CA CYS A 149 -5.37 2.30 -7.59
C CYS A 149 -5.53 3.23 -6.40
N ALA A 150 -6.71 3.77 -6.10
CA ALA A 150 -6.84 4.78 -5.04
C ALA A 150 -6.27 4.30 -3.69
N GLY A 151 -6.56 3.06 -3.28
CA GLY A 151 -6.00 2.48 -2.05
C GLY A 151 -4.48 2.33 -2.10
N SER A 152 -3.98 1.73 -3.17
CA SER A 152 -2.55 1.60 -3.45
C SER A 152 -1.81 2.95 -3.44
N THR A 153 -2.37 3.98 -4.06
CA THR A 153 -1.77 5.30 -4.19
C THR A 153 -1.63 6.02 -2.86
N VAL A 154 -2.64 5.98 -1.99
CA VAL A 154 -2.54 6.63 -0.67
C VAL A 154 -1.78 5.77 0.33
N PHE A 155 -1.85 4.44 0.22
CA PHE A 155 -1.12 3.54 1.10
C PHE A 155 0.40 3.65 0.92
N ASN A 156 0.88 3.88 -0.31
CA ASN A 156 2.31 3.97 -0.58
C ASN A 156 3.05 5.01 0.29
N PRO A 157 2.70 6.31 0.26
CA PRO A 157 3.37 7.30 1.10
C PRO A 157 3.06 7.10 2.59
N LEU A 158 1.84 6.67 2.95
CA LEU A 158 1.48 6.40 4.35
C LEU A 158 2.37 5.30 4.95
N HIS A 159 2.51 4.17 4.27
CA HIS A 159 3.35 3.07 4.73
C HIS A 159 4.85 3.42 4.69
N THR A 160 5.30 4.20 3.71
CA THR A 160 6.73 4.44 3.49
C THR A 160 7.30 5.51 4.42
N TYR A 161 6.52 6.55 4.73
CA TYR A 161 7.04 7.75 5.39
C TYR A 161 6.36 8.10 6.71
N VAL A 162 5.16 7.58 6.97
CA VAL A 162 4.37 7.93 8.16
C VAL A 162 4.60 6.93 9.27
N ARG A 163 4.66 7.42 10.50
CA ARG A 163 4.77 6.61 11.72
C ARG A 163 3.50 6.70 12.53
N SER A 164 3.23 5.68 13.34
CA SER A 164 2.15 5.75 14.32
C SER A 164 2.33 6.97 15.24
N ALA A 165 1.22 7.58 15.65
CA ALA A 165 1.13 8.85 16.37
C ALA A 165 1.53 10.12 15.60
N ASP A 166 1.95 10.03 14.34
CA ASP A 166 2.06 11.20 13.46
C ASP A 166 0.66 11.82 13.23
N ARG A 167 0.66 13.14 12.97
CA ARG A 167 -0.50 13.87 12.46
C ARG A 167 -0.49 13.91 10.94
N VAL A 168 -1.54 13.37 10.34
CA VAL A 168 -1.72 13.30 8.89
C VAL A 168 -2.85 14.23 8.47
N GLY A 169 -2.50 15.29 7.76
CA GLY A 169 -3.42 16.16 7.05
C GLY A 169 -3.89 15.52 5.74
N VAL A 170 -5.19 15.43 5.52
CA VAL A 170 -5.80 14.96 4.26
C VAL A 170 -6.62 16.08 3.64
N VAL A 171 -6.21 16.53 2.46
CA VAL A 171 -6.89 17.59 1.71
C VAL A 171 -7.82 16.96 0.70
N GLY A 172 -9.13 17.18 0.89
CA GLY A 172 -10.19 16.58 0.08
C GLY A 172 -10.71 15.25 0.65
N VAL A 173 -12.03 15.06 0.55
CA VAL A 173 -12.70 13.81 0.95
C VAL A 173 -13.33 13.20 -0.31
N GLY A 174 -12.46 12.78 -1.23
CA GLY A 174 -12.81 12.15 -2.51
C GLY A 174 -12.48 10.64 -2.52
N GLY A 175 -12.34 10.07 -3.71
CA GLY A 175 -11.94 8.66 -3.89
C GLY A 175 -10.60 8.30 -3.23
N LEU A 176 -9.60 9.19 -3.31
CA LEU A 176 -8.32 9.00 -2.60
C LEU A 176 -8.43 9.35 -1.11
N GLY A 177 -8.94 10.55 -0.80
CA GLY A 177 -8.91 11.11 0.56
C GLY A 177 -9.61 10.25 1.61
N HIS A 178 -10.71 9.58 1.27
CA HIS A 178 -11.41 8.75 2.26
C HIS A 178 -10.68 7.44 2.59
N LEU A 179 -9.96 6.87 1.63
CA LEU A 179 -9.07 5.74 1.90
C LEU A 179 -7.86 6.23 2.70
N ALA A 180 -7.32 7.42 2.41
CA ALA A 180 -6.23 7.99 3.19
C ALA A 180 -6.63 8.19 4.67
N ILE A 181 -7.85 8.69 4.93
CA ILE A 181 -8.38 8.82 6.30
C ILE A 181 -8.44 7.46 7.00
N GLN A 182 -9.02 6.46 6.35
CA GLN A 182 -9.14 5.11 6.93
C GLN A 182 -7.78 4.47 7.18
N PHE A 183 -6.87 4.49 6.20
CA PHE A 183 -5.54 3.91 6.34
C PHE A 183 -4.74 4.60 7.44
N ALA A 184 -4.63 5.93 7.42
CA ALA A 184 -3.88 6.67 8.43
C ALA A 184 -4.45 6.45 9.84
N SER A 185 -5.78 6.48 9.99
CA SER A 185 -6.44 6.19 11.27
C SER A 185 -6.10 4.78 11.78
N LYS A 186 -6.17 3.76 10.92
CA LYS A 186 -5.85 2.37 11.29
C LYS A 186 -4.35 2.11 11.49
N MET A 187 -3.47 2.96 10.96
CA MET A 187 -2.03 2.98 11.27
C MET A 187 -1.70 3.65 12.61
N GLY A 188 -2.71 4.15 13.34
CA GLY A 188 -2.54 4.81 14.62
C GLY A 188 -2.14 6.28 14.52
N CYS A 189 -2.43 6.92 13.39
CA CYS A 189 -2.19 8.36 13.19
C CYS A 189 -3.37 9.20 13.68
N GLU A 190 -3.10 10.46 13.97
CA GLU A 190 -4.11 11.48 14.20
C GLU A 190 -4.45 12.17 12.87
N VAL A 191 -5.70 12.06 12.41
CA VAL A 191 -6.07 12.45 11.03
C VAL A 191 -6.84 13.76 11.01
N VAL A 192 -6.27 14.78 10.36
CA VAL A 192 -6.85 16.12 10.22
C VAL A 192 -7.34 16.32 8.80
N VAL A 193 -8.62 16.59 8.61
CA VAL A 193 -9.22 16.73 7.26
C VAL A 193 -9.43 18.19 6.90
N PHE A 194 -9.02 18.56 5.69
CA PHE A 194 -9.24 19.87 5.08
C PHE A 194 -10.14 19.72 3.86
N SER A 195 -11.33 20.33 3.87
CA SER A 195 -12.34 20.18 2.82
C SER A 195 -12.88 21.53 2.36
N GLY A 196 -13.31 21.65 1.10
CA GLY A 196 -13.89 22.90 0.60
C GLY A 196 -15.21 23.32 1.29
N SER A 197 -15.92 22.40 1.95
CA SER A 197 -17.12 22.72 2.73
C SER A 197 -17.32 21.73 3.88
N GLU A 198 -18.21 22.08 4.81
CA GLU A 198 -18.62 21.24 5.95
C GLU A 198 -19.45 20.01 5.54
N GLY A 199 -19.93 19.93 4.30
CA GLY A 199 -20.89 18.92 3.86
C GLY A 199 -20.42 17.46 3.96
N LYS A 200 -19.12 17.22 4.12
CA LYS A 200 -18.52 15.88 4.27
C LYS A 200 -17.93 15.63 5.67
N LYS A 201 -18.18 16.52 6.63
CA LYS A 201 -17.61 16.41 7.98
C LYS A 201 -18.03 15.13 8.69
N GLU A 202 -19.33 14.87 8.78
CA GLU A 202 -19.84 13.69 9.49
C GLU A 202 -19.25 12.39 8.93
N GLU A 203 -19.19 12.29 7.61
CA GLU A 203 -18.61 11.14 6.92
C GLU A 203 -17.11 11.00 7.21
N ALA A 204 -16.34 12.09 7.10
CA ALA A 204 -14.92 12.08 7.42
C ALA A 204 -14.64 11.63 8.86
N MET A 205 -15.44 12.09 9.84
CA MET A 205 -15.31 11.67 11.24
C MET A 205 -15.63 10.18 11.41
N LYS A 206 -16.65 9.64 10.74
CA LYS A 206 -16.98 8.20 10.75
C LYS A 206 -15.85 7.34 10.17
N LEU A 207 -15.16 7.85 9.16
CA LEU A 207 -14.03 7.18 8.52
C LEU A 207 -12.75 7.17 9.37
N GLY A 208 -12.70 7.94 10.46
CA GLY A 208 -11.57 7.95 11.40
C GLY A 208 -10.81 9.27 11.50
N ALA A 209 -11.33 10.37 10.93
CA ALA A 209 -10.79 11.71 11.17
C ALA A 209 -10.96 12.11 12.65
N THR A 210 -9.95 12.79 13.20
CA THR A 210 -9.98 13.36 14.55
C THR A 210 -10.32 14.85 14.53
N GLU A 211 -9.97 15.55 13.45
CA GLU A 211 -10.30 16.96 13.22
C GLU A 211 -10.81 17.18 11.78
N PHE A 212 -11.64 18.21 11.59
CA PHE A 212 -12.17 18.60 10.29
C PHE A 212 -12.29 20.12 10.17
N TYR A 213 -11.81 20.67 9.05
CA TYR A 213 -11.84 22.10 8.77
C TYR A 213 -12.33 22.39 7.35
N ALA A 214 -13.37 23.22 7.22
CA ALA A 214 -13.75 23.81 5.95
C ALA A 214 -12.76 24.92 5.52
N THR A 215 -12.35 24.92 4.25
CA THR A 215 -11.33 25.83 3.70
C THR A 215 -11.92 26.98 2.87
N ARG A 216 -13.11 26.81 2.28
CA ARG A 216 -13.70 27.84 1.39
C ARG A 216 -14.05 29.10 2.18
N GLY A 217 -13.48 30.23 1.77
CA GLY A 217 -13.69 31.53 2.41
C GLY A 217 -12.89 31.72 3.70
N ALA A 218 -12.10 30.73 4.12
CA ALA A 218 -11.19 30.87 5.24
C ALA A 218 -9.94 31.64 4.81
N SER A 219 -9.57 32.67 5.57
CA SER A 219 -8.28 33.36 5.41
C SER A 219 -7.15 32.71 6.21
N LYS A 220 -7.49 31.90 7.22
CA LYS A 220 -6.56 31.13 8.05
C LYS A 220 -7.27 29.90 8.63
N LEU A 221 -6.54 28.80 8.79
CA LEU A 221 -6.98 27.61 9.50
C LEU A 221 -6.44 27.64 10.94
N GLN A 222 -7.33 27.44 11.91
CA GLN A 222 -6.97 27.38 13.34
C GLN A 222 -7.05 25.93 13.78
N ILE A 223 -5.97 25.19 13.52
CA ILE A 223 -5.87 23.78 13.89
C ILE A 223 -5.28 23.59 15.27
N GLY A 224 -5.57 22.46 15.93
CA GLY A 224 -5.08 22.21 17.29
C GLY A 224 -3.56 22.10 17.37
N ARG A 225 -2.97 21.29 16.49
CA ARG A 225 -1.51 21.12 16.35
C ARG A 225 -1.16 20.91 14.87
N HIS A 226 0.00 21.42 14.46
CA HIS A 226 0.49 21.25 13.10
C HIS A 226 0.57 19.77 12.67
N VAL A 227 0.44 19.52 11.38
CA VAL A 227 0.52 18.17 10.79
C VAL A 227 1.95 17.86 10.34
N ASN A 228 2.38 16.62 10.52
CA ASN A 228 3.67 16.10 10.06
C ASN A 228 3.66 15.83 8.54
N HIS A 229 2.52 15.34 8.06
CA HIS A 229 2.32 14.88 6.68
C HIS A 229 1.06 15.51 6.10
N LEU A 230 1.09 15.97 4.86
CA LEU A 230 -0.06 16.57 4.17
C LEU A 230 -0.27 15.90 2.82
N LEU A 231 -1.30 15.07 2.71
CA LEU A 231 -1.71 14.41 1.47
C LEU A 231 -2.69 15.29 0.71
N ILE A 232 -2.34 15.64 -0.53
CA ILE A 232 -3.21 16.40 -1.43
C ILE A 232 -3.97 15.41 -2.30
N THR A 233 -5.28 15.27 -2.05
CA THR A 233 -6.13 14.25 -2.68
C THR A 233 -7.30 14.85 -3.48
N THR A 234 -7.24 16.15 -3.73
CA THR A 234 -8.22 16.90 -4.54
C THR A 234 -7.88 16.83 -6.03
N SER A 235 -8.87 17.01 -6.90
CA SER A 235 -8.67 17.14 -8.36
C SER A 235 -8.17 18.53 -8.78
N SER A 236 -8.24 19.51 -7.87
CA SER A 236 -7.70 20.86 -8.06
C SER A 236 -6.57 21.12 -7.07
N LEU A 237 -5.67 22.01 -7.46
CA LEU A 237 -4.61 22.49 -6.55
C LEU A 237 -5.22 23.26 -5.38
N PRO A 238 -4.69 23.08 -4.15
CA PRO A 238 -5.17 23.81 -2.98
C PRO A 238 -4.59 25.23 -2.91
N ASP A 239 -5.14 26.04 -2.01
CA ASP A 239 -4.51 27.30 -1.63
C ASP A 239 -3.33 27.05 -0.68
N TRP A 240 -2.11 27.19 -1.19
CA TRP A 240 -0.89 26.98 -0.41
C TRP A 240 -0.70 28.02 0.70
N ASN A 241 -1.21 29.24 0.56
CA ASN A 241 -1.13 30.24 1.63
C ASN A 241 -1.97 29.82 2.83
N LEU A 242 -3.04 29.06 2.59
CA LEU A 242 -3.90 28.52 3.63
C LEU A 242 -3.33 27.23 4.24
N LEU A 243 -2.73 26.36 3.43
CA LEU A 243 -2.28 25.03 3.87
C LEU A 243 -0.83 24.97 4.39
N LEU A 244 0.12 25.72 3.83
CA LEU A 244 1.50 25.65 4.33
C LEU A 244 1.63 26.02 5.82
N PRO A 245 0.86 27.00 6.36
CA PRO A 245 0.87 27.29 7.79
C PRO A 245 0.33 26.16 8.69
N VAL A 246 -0.30 25.12 8.14
CA VAL A 246 -0.77 23.98 8.95
C VAL A 246 0.31 22.92 9.17
N LEU A 247 1.40 22.96 8.40
CA LEU A 247 2.51 22.03 8.52
C LEU A 247 3.45 22.41 9.67
N GLU A 248 4.04 21.42 10.31
CA GLU A 248 5.14 21.65 11.22
C GLU A 248 6.45 21.93 10.44
N PRO A 249 7.46 22.55 11.08
CA PRO A 249 8.80 22.58 10.51
C PRO A 249 9.32 21.16 10.20
N GLY A 250 9.80 20.93 8.98
CA GLY A 250 10.24 19.62 8.49
C GLY A 250 9.13 18.74 7.89
N GLY A 251 7.88 19.21 7.90
CA GLY A 251 6.72 18.49 7.38
C GLY A 251 6.81 18.16 5.89
N VAL A 252 6.04 17.14 5.47
CA VAL A 252 6.08 16.60 4.11
C VAL A 252 4.75 16.77 3.40
N ILE A 253 4.79 17.24 2.16
CA ILE A 253 3.65 17.37 1.26
C ILE A 253 3.70 16.26 0.22
N TYR A 254 2.60 15.55 0.06
CA TYR A 254 2.43 14.50 -0.94
C TYR A 254 1.38 14.95 -1.97
N PRO A 255 1.81 15.54 -3.12
CA PRO A 255 0.91 15.90 -4.20
C PRO A 255 0.47 14.64 -4.95
N ILE A 256 -0.64 14.04 -4.51
CA ILE A 256 -1.22 12.82 -5.11
C ILE A 256 -2.28 13.19 -6.17
N THR A 257 -2.55 14.49 -6.36
CA THR A 257 -3.37 15.02 -7.44
C THR A 257 -2.74 14.74 -8.80
N VAL A 258 -3.50 14.12 -9.70
CA VAL A 258 -3.16 14.07 -11.12
C VAL A 258 -3.61 15.38 -11.77
N SER A 259 -2.65 16.21 -12.18
CA SER A 259 -2.92 17.47 -12.88
C SER A 259 -1.76 17.80 -13.81
N GLU A 260 -2.07 18.40 -14.95
CA GLU A 260 -1.07 18.99 -15.86
C GLU A 260 -0.65 20.41 -15.44
N LYS A 261 -1.26 20.96 -14.38
CA LYS A 261 -0.92 22.30 -13.88
C LYS A 261 0.30 22.23 -12.97
N ASP A 262 1.14 23.27 -13.05
CA ASP A 262 2.23 23.48 -12.11
C ASP A 262 1.71 23.63 -10.68
N LEU A 263 2.39 23.01 -9.70
CA LEU A 263 2.00 23.09 -8.29
C LEU A 263 2.15 24.51 -7.70
N ASP A 264 3.06 25.34 -8.22
CA ASP A 264 3.32 26.74 -7.81
C ASP A 264 3.32 26.99 -6.27
N PHE A 265 4.40 26.59 -5.60
CA PHE A 265 4.57 26.82 -4.16
C PHE A 265 5.23 28.17 -3.85
N PRO A 266 4.81 28.88 -2.79
CA PRO A 266 5.56 30.03 -2.29
C PRO A 266 6.89 29.57 -1.68
N ALA A 267 8.01 30.06 -2.23
CA ALA A 267 9.35 29.57 -1.90
C ALA A 267 9.77 29.83 -0.44
N MET A 268 9.48 31.03 0.10
CA MET A 268 9.92 31.40 1.45
C MET A 268 9.30 30.53 2.55
N PRO A 269 7.99 30.20 2.53
CA PRO A 269 7.41 29.21 3.45
C PRO A 269 8.06 27.82 3.37
N ILE A 270 8.38 27.33 2.17
CA ILE A 270 9.07 26.04 2.00
C ILE A 270 10.45 26.08 2.64
N LEU A 271 11.25 27.11 2.34
CA LEU A 271 12.59 27.31 2.88
C LEU A 271 12.56 27.49 4.41
N GLY A 272 11.76 28.43 4.90
CA GLY A 272 11.69 28.77 6.32
C GLY A 272 11.15 27.65 7.19
N GLY A 273 10.27 26.81 6.64
CA GLY A 273 9.76 25.62 7.31
C GLY A 273 10.60 24.36 7.10
N SER A 274 11.65 24.38 6.27
CA SER A 274 12.38 23.17 5.83
C SER A 274 11.44 22.08 5.31
N LEU A 275 10.39 22.47 4.58
CA LEU A 275 9.35 21.57 4.12
C LEU A 275 9.85 20.70 2.96
N ARG A 276 9.34 19.47 2.89
CA ARG A 276 9.64 18.52 1.80
C ARG A 276 8.42 18.32 0.91
N ILE A 277 8.65 18.15 -0.38
CA ILE A 277 7.62 17.79 -1.35
C ILE A 277 8.02 16.43 -1.94
N GLN A 278 7.18 15.41 -1.72
CA GLN A 278 7.45 14.03 -2.11
C GLN A 278 6.39 13.55 -3.10
N GLY A 279 6.79 13.41 -4.37
CA GLY A 279 5.95 12.76 -5.37
C GLY A 279 5.81 11.25 -5.11
N GLY A 280 4.74 10.64 -5.61
CA GLY A 280 4.49 9.22 -5.44
C GLY A 280 3.64 8.64 -6.55
N LEU A 281 3.96 7.42 -6.92
CA LEU A 281 3.12 6.56 -7.76
C LEU A 281 2.41 5.53 -6.88
N PRO A 282 1.44 4.76 -7.42
CA PRO A 282 0.86 3.62 -6.71
C PRO A 282 1.92 2.65 -6.15
N CYS A 283 1.54 1.83 -5.17
CA CYS A 283 2.42 0.81 -4.59
C CYS A 283 3.04 -0.10 -5.67
N SER A 284 4.32 -0.42 -5.50
CA SER A 284 4.92 -1.62 -6.10
C SER A 284 4.21 -2.89 -5.65
N ARG A 285 4.37 -3.99 -6.39
CA ARG A 285 3.66 -5.27 -6.21
C ARG A 285 3.70 -5.78 -4.78
N GLY A 286 4.89 -5.82 -4.18
CA GLY A 286 5.07 -6.31 -2.81
C GLY A 286 4.31 -5.48 -1.78
N LEU A 287 4.34 -4.15 -1.93
CA LEU A 287 3.63 -3.23 -1.05
C LEU A 287 2.12 -3.22 -1.30
N HIS A 288 1.68 -3.41 -2.55
CA HIS A 288 0.26 -3.54 -2.89
C HIS A 288 -0.34 -4.78 -2.23
N ALA A 289 0.35 -5.92 -2.27
CA ALA A 289 -0.10 -7.12 -1.57
C ALA A 289 -0.17 -6.90 -0.04
N LYS A 290 0.76 -6.12 0.54
CA LYS A 290 0.69 -5.71 1.96
C LYS A 290 -0.54 -4.82 2.22
N MET A 291 -0.82 -3.85 1.34
CA MET A 291 -1.99 -2.98 1.44
C MET A 291 -3.30 -3.79 1.48
N LEU A 292 -3.46 -4.77 0.60
CA LEU A 292 -4.66 -5.64 0.60
C LEU A 292 -4.80 -6.43 1.90
N ARG A 293 -3.71 -6.98 2.44
CA ARG A 293 -3.73 -7.67 3.74
C ARG A 293 -4.08 -6.72 4.88
N PHE A 294 -3.54 -5.50 4.86
CA PHE A 294 -3.83 -4.48 5.85
C PHE A 294 -5.31 -4.05 5.79
N ALA A 295 -5.83 -3.81 4.58
CA ALA A 295 -7.24 -3.48 4.38
C ALA A 295 -8.16 -4.60 4.87
N ALA A 296 -7.83 -5.86 4.58
CA ALA A 296 -8.57 -7.02 5.06
C ALA A 296 -8.53 -7.15 6.59
N LEU A 297 -7.37 -6.94 7.22
CA LEU A 297 -7.19 -7.03 8.67
C LEU A 297 -7.99 -5.98 9.43
N HIS A 298 -8.02 -4.75 8.91
CA HIS A 298 -8.64 -3.61 9.59
C HIS A 298 -10.06 -3.29 9.11
N GLY A 299 -10.61 -4.07 8.18
CA GLY A 299 -11.94 -3.85 7.61
C GLY A 299 -12.05 -2.53 6.84
N ILE A 300 -10.98 -2.11 6.17
CA ILE A 300 -10.99 -0.89 5.35
C ILE A 300 -11.78 -1.18 4.08
N GLN A 301 -12.78 -0.33 3.80
CA GLN A 301 -13.66 -0.50 2.65
C GLN A 301 -13.82 0.86 1.96
N PRO A 302 -13.67 0.92 0.62
CA PRO A 302 -14.10 2.08 -0.12
C PRO A 302 -15.61 2.26 -0.01
N VAL A 303 -16.09 3.49 0.01
CA VAL A 303 -17.54 3.75 -0.07
C VAL A 303 -17.91 3.90 -1.55
N ILE A 304 -18.70 2.95 -2.05
CA ILE A 304 -18.87 2.75 -3.50
C ILE A 304 -20.28 3.11 -3.99
N GLU A 305 -20.37 3.62 -5.21
CA GLU A 305 -21.60 3.70 -6.01
C GLU A 305 -21.43 2.84 -7.27
N GLU A 306 -22.36 1.93 -7.52
CA GLU A 306 -22.27 0.94 -8.60
C GLU A 306 -23.02 1.39 -9.88
N PHE A 307 -22.39 1.16 -11.03
CA PHE A 307 -22.96 1.41 -12.35
C PHE A 307 -22.80 0.17 -13.25
N PRO A 308 -23.69 -0.04 -14.23
CA PRO A 308 -23.51 -1.13 -15.19
C PRO A 308 -22.33 -0.84 -16.12
N MET A 309 -21.55 -1.87 -16.45
CA MET A 309 -20.49 -1.78 -17.46
C MET A 309 -21.09 -1.79 -18.89
N SER A 310 -21.69 -0.65 -19.26
CA SER A 310 -22.19 -0.31 -20.59
C SER A 310 -21.71 1.09 -20.99
N VAL A 311 -21.90 1.49 -22.25
CA VAL A 311 -21.54 2.85 -22.70
C VAL A 311 -22.26 3.89 -21.84
N GLU A 312 -23.57 3.70 -21.63
CA GLU A 312 -24.42 4.62 -20.86
C GLU A 312 -24.00 4.66 -19.39
N GLY A 313 -23.72 3.51 -18.78
CA GLY A 313 -23.30 3.45 -17.38
C GLY A 313 -21.92 4.09 -17.15
N ILE A 314 -20.98 3.90 -18.09
CA ILE A 314 -19.67 4.56 -18.03
C ILE A 314 -19.82 6.07 -18.22
N GLU A 315 -20.58 6.52 -19.23
CA GLU A 315 -20.80 7.94 -19.46
C GLU A 315 -21.52 8.62 -18.29
N GLU A 316 -22.50 7.95 -17.66
CA GLU A 316 -23.15 8.45 -16.45
C GLU A 316 -22.16 8.57 -15.29
N ALA A 317 -21.37 7.52 -15.03
CA ALA A 317 -20.39 7.52 -13.94
C ALA A 317 -19.32 8.60 -14.14
N LEU A 318 -18.79 8.78 -15.35
CA LEU A 318 -17.87 9.87 -15.71
C LEU A 318 -18.52 11.25 -15.49
N ALA A 319 -19.75 11.46 -15.97
CA ALA A 319 -20.44 12.74 -15.80
C ALA A 319 -20.66 13.08 -14.31
N ARG A 320 -20.88 12.08 -13.46
CA ARG A 320 -21.03 12.27 -12.00
C ARG A 320 -19.72 12.57 -11.32
N LEU A 321 -18.62 11.96 -11.77
CA LEU A 321 -17.26 12.27 -11.35
C LEU A 321 -16.92 13.74 -11.68
N GLU A 322 -17.10 14.15 -12.93
CA GLU A 322 -16.85 15.51 -13.43
C GLU A 322 -17.63 16.57 -12.61
N GLN A 323 -18.89 16.28 -12.27
CA GLN A 323 -19.75 17.17 -11.48
C GLN A 323 -19.44 17.16 -9.98
N GLY A 324 -18.61 16.23 -9.49
CA GLY A 324 -18.42 15.98 -8.06
C GLY A 324 -19.71 15.52 -7.33
N LYS A 325 -20.70 15.00 -8.08
CA LYS A 325 -22.03 14.56 -7.60
C LYS A 325 -22.13 13.03 -7.44
N ILE A 326 -21.08 12.42 -6.92
CA ILE A 326 -21.10 11.01 -6.51
C ILE A 326 -21.73 10.98 -5.12
N ARG A 327 -22.65 10.05 -4.83
CA ARG A 327 -23.21 9.93 -3.47
C ARG A 327 -22.03 9.75 -2.49
N ALA A 328 -21.92 10.68 -1.55
CA ALA A 328 -20.80 10.83 -0.63
C ALA A 328 -19.39 11.05 -1.26
N GLY A 329 -19.13 10.83 -2.55
CA GLY A 329 -17.86 11.22 -3.19
C GLY A 329 -16.72 10.22 -3.07
N LEU A 330 -16.99 8.92 -2.93
CA LEU A 330 -16.03 8.01 -2.30
C LEU A 330 -15.62 6.78 -3.15
N GLY A 331 -16.07 6.65 -4.40
CA GLY A 331 -15.59 5.60 -5.30
C GLY A 331 -16.68 5.18 -6.27
N LEU A 332 -16.33 5.06 -7.55
CA LEU A 332 -17.25 4.62 -8.60
C LEU A 332 -16.81 3.23 -9.03
N VAL A 333 -17.74 2.28 -9.04
CA VAL A 333 -17.47 0.90 -9.45
C VAL A 333 -18.41 0.52 -10.57
N LEU A 334 -17.84 0.07 -11.67
CA LEU A 334 -18.56 -0.55 -12.75
C LEU A 334 -18.63 -2.05 -12.51
N PHE A 335 -19.84 -2.61 -12.60
CA PHE A 335 -20.06 -4.04 -12.51
C PHE A 335 -20.48 -4.59 -13.87
N VAL A 336 -19.94 -5.75 -14.25
CA VAL A 336 -20.41 -6.48 -15.43
C VAL A 336 -21.74 -7.14 -15.08
N PRO A 337 -22.91 -6.65 -15.57
CA PRO A 337 -24.19 -7.25 -15.22
C PRO A 337 -24.18 -8.73 -15.62
N PRO A 338 -24.77 -9.63 -14.79
CA PRO A 338 -24.90 -11.02 -15.18
C PRO A 338 -25.66 -11.08 -16.50
N CYS A 339 -25.11 -11.82 -17.46
CA CYS A 339 -25.79 -12.10 -18.72
C CYS A 339 -27.17 -12.69 -18.38
N ARG A 340 -28.25 -11.93 -18.63
CA ARG A 340 -29.61 -12.45 -18.41
C ARG A 340 -29.75 -13.69 -19.29
N ARG A 341 -29.92 -14.86 -18.67
CA ARG A 341 -30.42 -16.05 -19.36
C ARG A 341 -31.88 -15.76 -19.75
N SER A 342 -32.09 -15.12 -20.88
CA SER A 342 -33.42 -15.00 -21.48
C SER A 342 -33.24 -14.99 -22.99
N GLU A 343 -33.36 -16.18 -23.59
CA GLU A 343 -33.99 -16.42 -24.91
C GLU A 343 -33.82 -17.85 -25.47
N GLN A 344 -33.10 -18.78 -24.80
CA GLN A 344 -32.95 -20.16 -25.29
C GLN A 344 -33.61 -21.28 -24.47
N GLN A 345 -34.39 -20.98 -23.43
CA GLN A 345 -35.15 -21.98 -22.67
C GLN A 345 -36.63 -21.59 -22.53
N GLN A 346 -37.32 -21.51 -23.66
CA GLN A 346 -38.77 -21.74 -23.73
C GLN A 346 -39.02 -22.74 -24.86
N ARG A 347 -38.84 -24.03 -24.55
CA ARG A 347 -39.43 -25.19 -25.25
C ARG A 347 -38.93 -26.48 -24.60
N ALA A 348 -39.57 -26.87 -23.50
CA ALA A 348 -39.77 -28.27 -23.13
C ALA A 348 -41.00 -28.35 -22.21
N PRO A 349 -41.92 -29.31 -22.42
CA PRO A 349 -43.24 -29.30 -21.82
C PRO A 349 -43.22 -29.74 -20.35
N GLU A 350 -44.13 -29.16 -19.57
CA GLU A 350 -44.39 -29.49 -18.18
C GLU A 350 -44.85 -30.96 -18.05
N HIS A 351 -44.08 -31.77 -17.31
CA HIS A 351 -44.59 -32.99 -16.70
C HIS A 351 -44.77 -32.74 -15.21
N SER A 352 -46.04 -32.67 -14.80
CA SER A 352 -46.49 -32.66 -13.42
C SER A 352 -46.23 -34.02 -12.78
N ILE A 353 -45.44 -34.04 -11.72
CA ILE A 353 -45.43 -35.17 -10.78
C ILE A 353 -45.59 -34.61 -9.37
N SER A 354 -46.75 -34.92 -8.80
CA SER A 354 -47.14 -34.73 -7.42
C SER A 354 -46.23 -35.54 -6.49
N SER A 355 -45.83 -34.95 -5.37
CA SER A 355 -45.22 -35.65 -4.26
C SER A 355 -46.24 -35.82 -3.12
N PRO A 356 -46.27 -36.96 -2.43
CA PRO A 356 -46.74 -37.00 -1.06
C PRO A 356 -45.56 -37.23 -0.10
N ARG A 357 -45.54 -36.38 0.94
CA ARG A 357 -44.77 -36.57 2.16
C ARG A 357 -45.11 -37.91 2.81
N SER A 358 -44.10 -38.61 3.32
CA SER A 358 -44.28 -39.40 4.54
C SER A 358 -43.02 -39.38 5.39
N VAL A 359 -43.26 -39.17 6.68
CA VAL A 359 -42.31 -39.15 7.80
C VAL A 359 -42.29 -40.57 8.36
N VAL A 360 -41.10 -41.16 8.54
CA VAL A 360 -40.91 -42.32 9.43
C VAL A 360 -39.58 -42.15 10.18
N GLN A 361 -39.64 -42.27 11.50
CA GLN A 361 -38.52 -42.21 12.44
C GLN A 361 -37.96 -43.60 12.78
N SER A 362 -36.62 -43.71 12.75
CA SER A 362 -35.72 -44.50 13.61
C SER A 362 -35.75 -46.05 13.55
N PRO A 363 -34.83 -46.80 14.22
CA PRO A 363 -33.41 -46.57 14.57
C PRO A 363 -32.52 -47.77 14.14
N HIS A 364 -31.18 -47.65 14.21
CA HIS A 364 -30.22 -48.63 14.75
C HIS A 364 -28.79 -48.39 14.24
N ALA A 365 -27.86 -48.45 15.20
CA ALA A 365 -26.41 -48.38 15.04
C ALA A 365 -25.83 -49.69 14.50
N GLU A 366 -24.70 -49.63 13.79
CA GLU A 366 -23.56 -50.52 14.05
C GLU A 366 -22.27 -50.08 13.36
N SER A 367 -21.20 -50.27 14.12
CA SER A 367 -19.78 -50.02 13.85
C SER A 367 -19.18 -50.95 12.78
N ALA A 368 -18.28 -50.43 11.95
CA ALA A 368 -17.31 -51.25 11.23
C ALA A 368 -15.91 -50.60 11.27
N HIS A 369 -15.05 -51.20 12.09
CA HIS A 369 -13.60 -51.04 12.04
C HIS A 369 -13.06 -51.54 10.70
N ARG A 370 -12.09 -50.82 10.11
CA ARG A 370 -11.22 -51.36 9.04
C ARG A 370 -9.77 -51.06 9.36
N GLU A 371 -8.98 -52.13 9.41
CA GLU A 371 -7.56 -52.18 9.73
C GLU A 371 -6.68 -51.42 8.72
N LYS A 372 -5.60 -50.84 9.26
CA LYS A 372 -4.54 -50.10 8.56
C LYS A 372 -3.55 -51.04 7.87
N ARG A 373 -3.17 -50.74 6.62
CA ARG A 373 -1.89 -51.20 6.02
C ARG A 373 -0.79 -50.17 6.35
N PRO A 374 0.47 -50.59 6.53
CA PRO A 374 1.57 -49.69 6.91
C PRO A 374 2.11 -48.93 5.69
N THR A 375 2.10 -47.60 5.76
CA THR A 375 2.86 -46.72 4.86
C THR A 375 4.18 -46.32 5.52
N LEU A 376 5.24 -46.27 4.70
CA LEU A 376 6.62 -45.88 5.03
C LEU A 376 6.70 -44.57 5.86
N PRO A 377 7.72 -44.42 6.73
CA PRO A 377 7.82 -43.24 7.59
C PRO A 377 8.24 -42.00 6.77
N PRO A 378 7.57 -40.85 6.95
CA PRO A 378 8.10 -39.57 6.51
C PRO A 378 9.14 -39.06 7.51
N ASN A 379 10.18 -38.44 6.96
CA ASN A 379 11.27 -37.72 7.63
C ASN A 379 10.68 -36.64 8.59
N PRO A 380 11.23 -36.42 9.80
CA PRO A 380 10.59 -35.55 10.79
C PRO A 380 10.77 -34.07 10.44
N SER A 381 9.68 -33.43 10.02
CA SER A 381 9.47 -31.99 10.16
C SER A 381 9.32 -31.67 11.65
N PHE A 382 10.27 -30.93 12.20
CA PHE A 382 10.07 -30.25 13.47
C PHE A 382 9.19 -29.01 13.26
N ILE A 383 8.39 -28.72 14.28
CA ILE A 383 7.58 -27.52 14.54
C ILE A 383 6.12 -27.61 14.06
N ASP A 384 5.32 -28.30 14.88
CA ASP A 384 3.92 -27.93 15.12
C ASP A 384 3.85 -27.21 16.49
N ASN A 385 3.14 -26.08 16.52
CA ASN A 385 2.82 -25.19 17.66
C ASN A 385 3.76 -24.01 17.98
N ALA A 386 3.70 -22.96 17.16
CA ALA A 386 3.82 -21.57 17.62
C ALA A 386 2.99 -20.63 16.71
N PRO A 387 2.16 -19.71 17.25
CA PRO A 387 1.35 -18.81 16.44
C PRO A 387 2.19 -17.66 15.86
N GLY A 388 2.24 -17.59 14.52
CA GLY A 388 2.41 -16.38 13.72
C GLY A 388 3.55 -15.44 14.12
N TRP A 389 4.78 -15.79 13.75
CA TRP A 389 5.91 -14.87 13.67
C TRP A 389 6.76 -15.22 12.45
N ASN A 390 7.15 -14.20 11.68
CA ASN A 390 8.07 -14.32 10.56
C ASN A 390 9.20 -13.32 10.81
N GLU A 391 10.42 -13.81 10.96
CA GLU A 391 11.58 -13.03 11.43
C GLU A 391 12.01 -11.94 10.44
N ASP A 392 11.54 -12.00 9.19
CA ASP A 392 11.84 -11.02 8.14
C ASP A 392 10.98 -9.74 8.16
N LEU A 393 10.09 -9.57 9.16
CA LEU A 393 9.15 -8.44 9.23
C LEU A 393 9.45 -7.41 10.33
N ALA A 394 10.45 -7.62 11.19
CA ALA A 394 10.72 -6.68 12.27
C ALA A 394 11.57 -5.48 11.78
N THR A 395 10.91 -4.38 11.42
CA THR A 395 11.56 -3.06 11.56
C THR A 395 11.75 -2.80 13.06
N THR A 396 12.86 -2.15 13.45
CA THR A 396 13.25 -1.89 14.86
C THR A 396 12.21 -1.16 15.72
N SER A 397 11.11 -0.71 15.12
CA SER A 397 9.94 -0.11 15.76
C SER A 397 8.85 -1.10 16.20
N GLU A 398 8.78 -2.32 15.64
CA GLU A 398 7.75 -3.31 16.01
C GLU A 398 8.19 -4.31 17.10
N ALA A 399 9.49 -4.37 17.41
CA ALA A 399 10.01 -5.10 18.56
C ALA A 399 9.51 -4.56 19.92
N PHE A 400 8.80 -3.42 19.94
CA PHE A 400 8.34 -2.75 21.15
C PHE A 400 6.88 -3.02 21.54
N VAL A 401 6.08 -3.79 20.78
CA VAL A 401 4.61 -3.82 20.99
C VAL A 401 4.00 -5.18 21.35
N LYS A 402 4.77 -6.27 21.50
CA LYS A 402 4.26 -7.49 22.17
C LYS A 402 5.31 -8.17 23.06
N ALA A 403 5.72 -7.47 24.12
CA ALA A 403 5.92 -8.16 25.39
C ALA A 403 4.53 -8.39 25.98
N ASP A 404 4.29 -9.63 26.40
CA ASP A 404 3.04 -10.13 26.96
C ASP A 404 2.30 -9.09 27.82
N ARG A 405 1.07 -8.76 27.43
CA ARG A 405 0.28 -7.68 28.08
C ARG A 405 -0.28 -8.11 29.44
N GLU A 406 0.08 -9.29 29.93
CA GLU A 406 -0.21 -9.77 31.26
C GLU A 406 1.08 -10.32 31.88
N SER A 407 1.59 -9.65 32.93
CA SER A 407 2.62 -10.13 33.88
C SER A 407 4.12 -9.83 33.66
N THR A 408 4.53 -8.67 33.13
CA THR A 408 5.96 -8.29 33.21
C THR A 408 6.16 -6.81 33.59
N THR A 409 6.85 -6.52 34.69
CA THR A 409 7.24 -5.16 35.09
C THR A 409 8.40 -4.64 34.22
N LEU A 410 8.64 -3.32 34.19
CA LEU A 410 9.73 -2.71 33.42
C LEU A 410 11.11 -3.31 33.76
N ASP A 411 11.35 -3.62 35.03
CA ASP A 411 12.60 -4.24 35.49
C ASP A 411 12.77 -5.66 34.95
N GLN A 412 11.68 -6.42 34.83
CA GLN A 412 11.71 -7.77 34.28
C GLN A 412 11.93 -7.76 32.75
N MET A 413 11.50 -6.72 32.04
CA MET A 413 11.80 -6.52 30.62
C MET A 413 13.28 -6.16 30.41
N ALA A 414 13.83 -5.29 31.27
CA ALA A 414 15.25 -4.95 31.24
C ALA A 414 16.11 -6.19 31.50
N GLN A 415 15.76 -7.01 32.50
CA GLN A 415 16.51 -8.22 32.82
C GLN A 415 16.49 -9.25 31.67
N LYS A 416 15.33 -9.48 31.04
CA LYS A 416 15.25 -10.38 29.88
C LYS A 416 16.11 -9.91 28.69
N THR A 417 16.29 -8.60 28.54
CA THR A 417 17.16 -8.04 27.50
C THR A 417 18.64 -8.31 27.80
N VAL A 418 19.03 -8.18 29.07
CA VAL A 418 20.39 -8.53 29.53
C VAL A 418 20.67 -10.02 29.36
N ASP A 419 19.73 -10.88 29.76
CA ASP A 419 19.87 -12.34 29.65
C ASP A 419 19.97 -12.80 28.17
N TYR A 420 19.24 -12.14 27.26
CA TYR A 420 19.33 -12.38 25.82
C TYR A 420 20.73 -12.01 25.27
N MET A 421 21.26 -10.85 25.66
CA MET A 421 22.60 -10.43 25.25
C MET A 421 23.69 -11.38 25.77
N GLN A 422 23.58 -11.84 27.01
CA GLN A 422 24.56 -12.77 27.61
C GLN A 422 24.51 -14.18 27.01
N SER A 423 23.32 -14.64 26.61
CA SER A 423 23.16 -15.98 25.99
C SER A 423 23.59 -16.04 24.52
N HIS A 424 23.61 -14.90 23.81
CA HIS A 424 23.97 -14.84 22.39
C HIS A 424 25.33 -14.18 22.14
N HIS A 425 25.88 -13.49 23.15
CA HIS A 425 27.24 -13.00 23.16
C HIS A 425 27.90 -13.44 24.46
N ASP A 426 28.46 -14.66 24.44
CA ASP A 426 29.36 -15.14 25.48
C ASP A 426 30.67 -14.33 25.40
N PRO A 427 30.98 -13.47 26.38
CA PRO A 427 32.22 -12.70 26.38
C PRO A 427 33.46 -13.57 26.62
N GLU A 428 33.30 -14.80 27.13
CA GLU A 428 34.41 -15.71 27.44
C GLU A 428 34.73 -16.70 26.31
N ASN A 429 33.90 -16.78 25.26
CA ASN A 429 34.08 -17.72 24.16
C ASN A 429 34.16 -17.03 22.79
N ALA A 430 34.90 -15.92 22.72
CA ALA A 430 35.25 -15.22 21.48
C ALA A 430 36.32 -16.01 20.68
N GLN A 431 35.96 -17.18 20.18
CA GLN A 431 36.64 -17.84 19.06
C GLN A 431 35.63 -18.11 17.94
N THR A 432 35.02 -17.05 17.41
CA THR A 432 34.33 -17.12 16.13
C THR A 432 34.99 -16.14 15.18
N HIS A 433 35.80 -16.68 14.27
CA HIS A 433 36.31 -15.96 13.11
C HIS A 433 35.14 -15.50 12.24
N ALA A 434 34.69 -14.26 12.42
CA ALA A 434 33.90 -13.58 11.41
C ALA A 434 34.87 -12.92 10.41
N THR A 435 35.13 -13.58 9.28
CA THR A 435 35.83 -12.97 8.15
C THR A 435 34.89 -11.97 7.48
N TYR A 436 35.12 -10.68 7.69
CA TYR A 436 34.61 -9.63 6.80
C TYR A 436 35.70 -9.32 5.77
N ALA A 437 35.42 -9.62 4.49
CA ALA A 437 36.23 -9.11 3.40
C ALA A 437 35.97 -7.61 3.27
N ARG A 438 37.02 -6.80 3.46
CA ARG A 438 36.96 -5.35 3.28
C ARG A 438 37.19 -5.07 1.81
N GLU A 439 36.15 -4.79 1.04
CA GLU A 439 36.31 -4.27 -0.32
C GLU A 439 36.88 -2.84 -0.24
N GLU A 440 38.00 -2.62 -0.92
CA GLU A 440 38.58 -1.29 -1.10
C GLU A 440 37.74 -0.50 -2.11
N ILE A 441 37.07 0.56 -1.65
CA ILE A 441 36.50 1.59 -2.54
C ILE A 441 37.45 2.78 -2.52
N GLY A 442 38.26 2.91 -3.57
CA GLY A 442 39.12 4.07 -3.80
C GLY A 442 38.34 5.27 -4.35
N GLY A 443 38.37 6.39 -3.62
CA GLY A 443 37.86 7.70 -4.04
C GLY A 443 38.99 8.73 -4.25
N PRO A 444 38.72 9.89 -4.89
CA PRO A 444 39.73 10.78 -5.47
C PRO A 444 40.48 11.67 -4.47
N LEU A 445 40.50 11.34 -3.17
CA LEU A 445 41.14 12.11 -2.12
C LEU A 445 42.19 11.27 -1.37
N GLY A 446 43.26 10.89 -2.07
CA GLY A 446 44.58 10.60 -1.48
C GLY A 446 44.73 9.33 -0.65
N THR A 447 45.74 8.53 -1.00
CA THR A 447 46.26 7.41 -0.21
C THR A 447 46.98 7.93 1.04
N ALA A 448 46.50 7.54 2.22
CA ALA A 448 47.25 7.71 3.47
C ALA A 448 47.90 6.36 3.85
N GLY A 449 49.24 6.36 3.75
CA GLY A 449 50.24 5.48 4.36
C GLY A 449 49.85 4.12 4.94
N VAL A 450 50.44 3.07 4.37
CA VAL A 450 50.56 1.73 4.93
C VAL A 450 51.41 1.78 6.20
N GLY A 451 50.89 1.27 7.31
CA GLY A 451 51.65 1.00 8.53
C GLY A 451 51.12 -0.28 9.16
N GLU A 452 51.91 -1.34 9.14
CA GLU A 452 51.65 -2.56 9.91
C GLU A 452 51.71 -2.22 11.40
N PHE A 453 50.62 -2.46 12.13
CA PHE A 453 50.63 -2.53 13.58
C PHE A 453 50.22 -3.95 13.98
N GLU A 454 51.22 -4.78 14.31
CA GLU A 454 51.03 -5.88 15.23
C GLU A 454 51.03 -5.31 16.65
N GLY A 455 49.89 -5.42 17.35
CA GLY A 455 49.75 -4.96 18.73
C GLY A 455 48.85 -5.90 19.52
N VAL A 456 49.45 -6.74 20.36
CA VAL A 456 48.78 -7.55 21.36
C VAL A 456 48.29 -6.62 22.48
N VAL A 457 46.98 -6.55 22.72
CA VAL A 457 46.43 -5.78 23.84
C VAL A 457 46.58 -6.59 25.13
N GLY A 458 47.59 -6.22 25.93
CA GLY A 458 47.73 -6.62 27.33
C GLY A 458 46.82 -5.78 28.25
N LYS A 459 46.49 -6.33 29.41
CA LYS A 459 45.36 -5.93 30.27
C LYS A 459 45.56 -4.64 31.11
N ASP A 460 46.50 -3.75 30.78
CA ASP A 460 46.93 -2.66 31.67
C ASP A 460 46.72 -1.21 31.16
N ASP A 461 46.00 -0.96 30.06
CA ASP A 461 45.88 0.41 29.48
C ASP A 461 44.50 1.12 29.68
N LEU A 462 43.95 1.12 30.91
CA LEU A 462 42.82 2.00 31.27
C LEU A 462 43.16 2.87 32.49
N GLY A 463 43.54 4.13 32.24
CA GLY A 463 43.65 5.20 33.24
C GLY A 463 42.33 5.98 33.45
N PRO A 464 42.19 6.74 34.56
CA PRO A 464 40.89 7.12 35.14
C PRO A 464 40.31 8.43 34.56
N SER A 465 38.98 8.53 34.50
CA SER A 465 38.26 9.79 34.25
C SER A 465 37.59 10.31 35.53
N ASP A 466 38.10 11.42 36.08
CA ASP A 466 37.44 12.32 37.02
C ASP A 466 36.17 12.93 36.34
N ASP A 467 35.01 13.26 36.91
CA ASP A 467 34.55 13.56 38.27
C ASP A 467 33.03 13.23 38.38
N VAL A 468 32.64 12.30 39.26
CA VAL A 468 31.26 12.15 39.76
C VAL A 468 31.37 11.98 41.28
N GLN A 469 30.85 12.93 42.05
CA GLN A 469 30.71 12.75 43.50
C GLN A 469 29.27 12.51 43.89
N VAL A 470 29.07 11.44 44.66
CA VAL A 470 27.80 11.03 45.27
C VAL A 470 27.89 11.40 46.75
N GLU A 471 27.00 12.26 47.23
CA GLU A 471 26.93 12.54 48.66
C GLU A 471 26.28 11.37 49.42
N SER A 472 26.57 11.23 50.71
CA SER A 472 26.24 10.06 51.52
C SER A 472 24.74 9.80 51.75
N ASP A 473 23.84 10.64 51.23
CA ASP A 473 22.39 10.42 51.21
C ASP A 473 21.84 10.02 49.84
N GLY A 474 22.71 9.78 48.85
CA GLY A 474 22.37 9.21 47.55
C GLY A 474 21.93 10.21 46.48
N ARG A 475 22.09 11.52 46.69
CA ARG A 475 21.85 12.52 45.63
C ARG A 475 23.08 12.71 44.74
N VAL A 476 22.86 12.73 43.42
CA VAL A 476 23.87 13.11 42.42
C VAL A 476 23.64 14.55 42.00
N VAL A 477 24.62 15.43 42.22
CA VAL A 477 24.59 16.84 41.81
C VAL A 477 25.61 17.05 40.69
N THR A 478 25.15 17.41 39.49
CA THR A 478 26.03 17.83 38.39
C THR A 478 26.23 19.35 38.43
N ARG A 479 27.45 19.81 38.72
CA ARG A 479 27.81 21.23 38.59
C ARG A 479 28.03 21.56 37.10
N ARG A 480 27.13 22.33 36.48
CA ARG A 480 27.42 22.97 35.18
C ARG A 480 28.45 24.09 35.40
N VAL A 481 29.69 23.87 34.96
CA VAL A 481 30.64 24.97 34.75
C VAL A 481 30.41 25.52 33.35
N ALA A 482 29.84 26.72 33.28
CA ALA A 482 29.86 27.53 32.07
C ALA A 482 31.29 28.08 31.87
N ARG A 483 31.88 27.83 30.70
CA ARG A 483 32.98 28.65 30.18
C ARG A 483 32.58 29.21 28.83
N GLN A 484 32.23 30.49 28.86
CA GLN A 484 32.44 31.41 27.74
C GLN A 484 33.93 31.45 27.45
N GLU A 485 34.32 31.30 26.18
CA GLU A 485 35.50 32.00 25.66
C GLU A 485 35.18 32.53 24.26
N THR A 486 35.09 33.86 24.24
CA THR A 486 34.97 34.75 23.12
C THR A 486 36.28 34.73 22.33
N THR A 487 36.25 34.55 21.01
CA THR A 487 37.31 35.06 20.14
C THR A 487 36.71 35.76 18.94
N VAL A 488 36.87 37.08 18.96
CA VAL A 488 36.59 38.02 17.88
C VAL A 488 37.62 37.81 16.77
N ARG A 489 37.17 37.69 15.52
CA ARG A 489 37.94 38.13 14.35
C ARG A 489 37.05 38.92 13.41
N GLU A 490 37.17 40.24 13.51
CA GLU A 490 36.89 41.17 12.42
C GLU A 490 37.95 41.01 11.33
N GLY A 491 37.56 41.15 10.06
CA GLY A 491 38.49 41.11 8.93
C GLY A 491 37.81 41.10 7.55
N GLN A 492 37.19 42.22 7.20
CA GLN A 492 36.99 42.83 5.86
C GLN A 492 36.94 41.97 4.56
N ALA A 493 35.81 42.15 3.86
CA ALA A 493 35.53 42.24 2.42
C ALA A 493 36.63 41.96 1.37
N ASN A 494 36.27 41.22 0.31
CA ASN A 494 36.22 41.75 -1.07
C ASN A 494 35.62 40.75 -2.10
N VAL A 495 34.74 41.33 -2.95
CA VAL A 495 34.14 40.89 -4.24
C VAL A 495 33.13 39.75 -4.22
#